data_AF-A0A819TMU6-F1
#
_entry.id   AF-A0A819TMU6-F1
#
_cell.length_a   1.000
_cell.length_b   1.000
_cell.length_c   1.000
_cell.angle_alpha   90.00
_cell.angle_beta   90.00
_cell.angle_gamma   90.00
#
_symmetry.space_group_name_H-M   'P 1'
#
loop_
_entity.id
_entity.type
_entity.pdbx_description
1 polymer ?
#
loop_
_entity_poly.entity_id
_entity_poly.type
_entity_poly.pdbx_seq_one_letter_code
_entity_poly.pdbx_strand_id
1 'polypeptide(L)'
;VYLDDNNIKLDISRNFVLGEQYFNRNWPLIDQRLVQAGRRLASLLNQLSKNRSSKKLSSEIQTLIIILCIGLAIGIFATLGVYLYKRKKNREYDVLTSE
;
A
#
# COMPACT_ATOMS: atom_id res chain seq x y z
N VAL A 1 -35.90 4.45 24.33
CA VAL A 1 -35.95 3.62 25.56
C VAL A 1 -34.55 3.59 26.13
N TYR A 2 -34.30 4.35 27.19
CA TYR A 2 -33.02 4.35 27.90
C TYR A 2 -32.99 3.10 28.79
N LEU A 3 -32.04 2.19 28.54
CA LEU A 3 -31.80 1.04 29.41
C LEU A 3 -30.78 1.49 30.46
N ASP A 4 -31.21 1.39 31.71
CA ASP A 4 -30.48 1.80 32.91
C ASP A 4 -29.32 0.83 33.17
N ASP A 5 -28.10 1.27 32.86
CA ASP A 5 -26.87 0.46 32.91
C ASP A 5 -26.40 0.13 34.34
N ASN A 6 -27.04 0.68 35.38
CA ASN A 6 -26.52 0.64 36.75
C ASN A 6 -27.01 -0.52 37.63
N ASN A 7 -27.87 -1.41 37.11
CA ASN A 7 -28.50 -2.46 37.94
C ASN A 7 -28.20 -3.91 37.52
N ILE A 8 -27.30 -4.13 36.57
CA ILE A 8 -26.92 -5.49 36.16
C ILE A 8 -25.74 -5.96 37.02
N LYS A 9 -26.02 -6.35 38.26
CA LYS A 9 -25.09 -7.22 39.01
C LYS A 9 -25.18 -8.63 38.42
N LEU A 10 -24.24 -8.96 37.53
CA LEU A 10 -24.01 -10.34 37.11
C LEU A 10 -23.39 -11.09 38.29
N ASP A 11 -24.18 -11.92 38.95
CA ASP A 11 -23.71 -12.92 39.92
C ASP A 11 -23.05 -14.05 39.13
N ILE A 12 -21.70 -14.05 39.07
CA ILE A 12 -20.90 -14.98 38.26
C ILE A 12 -20.67 -16.30 39.03
N SER A 13 -21.72 -16.86 39.61
CA SER A 13 -21.66 -18.18 40.24
C SER A 13 -22.73 -19.11 39.66
N ARG A 14 -22.25 -20.21 39.05
CA ARG A 14 -22.95 -21.36 38.44
C ARG A 14 -23.04 -21.35 36.91
N ASN A 15 -22.67 -22.49 36.32
CA ASN A 15 -22.79 -22.89 34.92
C ASN A 15 -24.06 -22.34 34.24
N PHE A 16 -23.97 -21.15 33.66
CA PHE A 16 -25.09 -20.53 32.94
C PHE A 16 -24.97 -20.90 31.47
N VAL A 17 -25.72 -21.92 31.05
CA VAL A 17 -25.87 -22.23 29.62
C VAL A 17 -26.75 -21.14 29.02
N LEU A 18 -26.16 -20.30 28.16
CA LEU A 18 -26.88 -19.28 27.42
C LEU A 18 -27.84 -19.98 26.44
N GLY A 19 -29.10 -20.07 26.82
CA GLY A 19 -30.15 -20.71 26.04
C GLY A 19 -30.74 -19.82 24.95
N GLU A 20 -31.74 -20.36 24.26
CA GLU A 20 -32.41 -19.76 23.12
C GLU A 20 -33.02 -18.37 23.41
N GLN A 21 -33.49 -18.13 24.63
CA GLN A 21 -34.02 -16.81 25.04
C GLN A 21 -32.93 -15.72 25.06
N TYR A 22 -31.70 -16.06 25.47
CA TYR A 22 -30.58 -15.12 25.42
C TYR A 22 -30.19 -14.85 23.97
N PHE A 23 -30.18 -15.90 23.13
CA PHE A 23 -29.90 -15.75 21.71
C PHE A 23 -30.93 -14.84 21.02
N ASN A 24 -32.22 -15.15 21.13
CA ASN A 24 -33.29 -14.39 20.48
C ASN A 24 -33.35 -12.93 20.94
N ARG A 25 -32.99 -12.64 22.20
CA ARG A 25 -32.91 -11.28 22.72
C ARG A 25 -31.74 -10.48 22.15
N ASN A 26 -30.58 -11.10 22.01
CA ASN A 26 -29.35 -10.40 21.61
C ASN A 26 -29.08 -10.45 20.10
N TRP A 27 -29.70 -11.38 19.38
CA TRP A 27 -29.58 -11.51 17.93
C TRP A 27 -29.81 -10.20 17.15
N PRO A 28 -30.91 -9.45 17.37
CA PRO A 28 -31.11 -8.19 16.66
C PRO A 28 -30.05 -7.13 17.01
N LEU A 29 -29.52 -7.15 18.22
CA LEU A 29 -28.44 -6.23 18.63
C LEU A 29 -27.13 -6.57 17.91
N ILE A 30 -26.80 -7.86 17.82
CA ILE A 30 -25.62 -8.34 17.11
C ILE A 30 -25.72 -7.97 15.62
N ASP A 31 -26.89 -8.21 15.00
CA ASP A 31 -27.14 -7.89 13.59
C ASP A 31 -26.97 -6.39 13.30
N GLN A 32 -27.54 -5.53 14.14
CA GLN A 32 -27.34 -4.07 14.03
C GLN A 32 -25.87 -3.66 14.11
N ARG A 33 -25.10 -4.26 15.02
CA ARG A 33 -23.66 -3.98 15.17
C ARG A 33 -22.86 -4.47 13.97
N LEU A 34 -23.23 -5.61 13.40
CA LEU A 34 -22.60 -6.15 12.19
C LEU A 34 -22.81 -5.22 10.99
N VAL A 35 -24.04 -4.75 10.78
CA VAL A 35 -24.38 -3.79 9.72
C VAL A 35 -23.65 -2.46 9.92
N GLN A 36 -23.58 -1.97 11.16
CA GLN A 36 -22.83 -0.75 11.49
C GLN A 36 -21.33 -0.90 11.21
N ALA A 37 -20.74 -2.05 11.56
CA ALA A 37 -19.34 -2.36 11.28
C ALA A 37 -19.07 -2.42 9.77
N GLY A 38 -19.93 -3.11 9.01
CA GLY A 38 -19.83 -3.20 7.55
C GLY A 38 -19.88 -1.82 6.87
N ARG A 39 -20.80 -0.94 7.30
CA ARG A 39 -20.88 0.44 6.79
C ARG A 39 -19.62 1.25 7.07
N ARG A 40 -19.06 1.15 8.29
CA ARG A 40 -17.82 1.85 8.66
C ARG A 40 -16.63 1.34 7.85
N LEU A 41 -16.52 0.02 7.67
CA LEU A 41 -15.48 -0.58 6.85
C LEU A 41 -15.56 -0.10 5.40
N ALA A 42 -16.75 -0.14 4.79
CA ALA A 42 -16.94 0.33 3.42
C ALA A 42 -16.58 1.82 3.27
N SER A 43 -16.94 2.65 4.25
CA SER A 43 -16.55 4.07 4.28
C SER A 43 -15.03 4.25 4.34
N LEU A 44 -14.34 3.50 5.20
CA LEU A 44 -12.87 3.55 5.32
C LEU A 44 -12.18 3.09 4.04
N LEU A 45 -12.65 2.01 3.43
CA LEU A 45 -12.13 1.53 2.15
C LEU A 45 -12.35 2.55 1.03
N ASN A 46 -13.51 3.18 0.99
CA ASN A 46 -13.80 4.26 0.04
C ASN A 46 -12.87 5.47 0.26
N GLN A 47 -12.62 5.87 1.50
CA GLN A 47 -11.67 6.94 1.81
C GLN A 47 -10.24 6.57 1.41
N LEU A 48 -9.82 5.34 1.69
CA LEU A 48 -8.49 4.85 1.30
C LEU A 48 -8.32 4.83 -0.23
N SER A 49 -9.35 4.40 -0.95
CA SER A 49 -9.34 4.40 -2.42
C SER A 49 -9.25 5.82 -2.99
N LYS A 50 -9.97 6.78 -2.39
CA LYS A 50 -9.94 8.20 -2.81
C LYS A 50 -8.59 8.85 -2.48
N ASN A 51 -8.01 8.53 -1.33
CA ASN A 51 -6.69 9.04 -0.92
C ASN A 51 -5.52 8.44 -1.72
N ARG A 52 -5.74 7.34 -2.46
CA ARG A 52 -4.77 6.82 -3.43
C ARG A 52 -4.74 7.59 -4.75
N SER A 53 -5.71 8.45 -5.02
CA SER A 53 -5.74 9.24 -6.25
C SER A 53 -4.94 10.54 -6.08
N SER A 54 -3.87 10.65 -6.85
CA SER A 54 -3.23 11.92 -7.24
C SER A 54 -2.61 12.76 -6.12
N LYS A 55 -1.58 12.23 -5.43
CA LYS A 55 -0.45 13.13 -5.13
C LYS A 55 0.28 13.40 -6.45
N LYS A 56 -0.23 14.39 -7.19
CA LYS A 56 0.48 14.97 -8.33
C LYS A 56 1.83 15.43 -7.79
N LEU A 57 2.92 14.80 -8.25
CA LEU A 57 4.26 15.21 -7.83
C LEU A 57 4.39 16.71 -8.09
N SER A 58 4.94 17.44 -7.13
CA SER A 58 5.22 18.87 -7.32
C SER A 58 6.03 19.03 -8.61
N SER A 59 5.70 20.03 -9.43
CA SER A 59 6.33 20.25 -10.74
C SER A 59 7.86 20.32 -10.63
N GLU A 60 8.37 20.79 -9.50
CA GLU A 60 9.79 20.83 -9.18
C GLU A 60 10.41 19.43 -9.08
N ILE A 61 9.74 18.50 -8.38
CA ILE A 61 10.19 17.11 -8.22
C ILE A 61 10.14 16.40 -9.56
N GLN A 62 9.09 16.63 -10.36
CA GLN A 62 8.98 16.05 -11.70
C GLN A 62 10.12 16.52 -12.61
N THR A 63 10.50 17.81 -12.53
CA THR A 63 11.60 18.38 -13.32
C THR A 63 12.94 17.78 -12.91
N LEU A 64 13.20 17.63 -11.60
CA LEU A 64 14.41 16.98 -11.09
C LEU A 64 14.54 15.52 -11.56
N ILE A 65 13.45 14.75 -11.54
CA ILE A 65 13.43 13.36 -12.01
C ILE A 65 13.79 13.30 -13.51
N ILE A 66 13.22 14.19 -14.33
CA ILE A 66 13.49 14.24 -15.76
C ILE A 66 14.97 14.55 -16.04
N ILE A 67 15.54 15.55 -15.36
CA ILE A 67 16.96 15.91 -15.53
C ILE A 67 17.87 14.73 -15.13
N LEU A 68 17.54 14.05 -14.02
CA LEU A 68 18.30 12.88 -13.57
C LEU A 68 18.26 11.73 -14.60
N CYS A 69 17.08 11.45 -15.17
CA CYS A 69 16.92 10.43 -16.19
C CYS A 69 17.69 10.75 -17.48
N ILE A 70 17.68 12.01 -17.92
CA ILE A 70 18.45 12.45 -19.09
C ILE A 70 19.95 12.31 -18.82
N GLY A 71 20.42 12.74 -17.65
CA GLY A 71 21.82 12.59 -17.25
C GLY A 71 22.28 11.14 -17.23
N LEU A 72 21.46 10.23 -16.70
CA LEU A 72 21.74 8.80 -16.73
C LEU A 72 21.81 8.23 -18.15
N ALA A 73 20.88 8.62 -19.03
CA ALA A 73 20.90 8.18 -20.42
C ALA A 73 22.20 8.61 -21.13
N ILE A 74 22.59 9.88 -20.99
CA ILE A 74 23.83 10.41 -21.58
C ILE A 74 25.05 9.68 -21.01
N GLY A 75 25.10 9.43 -19.70
CA GLY A 75 26.18 8.69 -19.06
C GLY A 75 26.33 7.26 -19.59
N ILE A 76 25.22 6.55 -19.81
CA ILE A 76 25.21 5.20 -20.41
C ILE A 76 25.73 5.24 -21.85
N PHE A 77 25.29 6.20 -22.67
CA PHE A 77 25.77 6.34 -24.04
C PHE A 77 27.25 6.70 -24.12
N ALA A 78 27.74 7.60 -23.26
CA ALA A 78 29.15 7.98 -23.22
C ALA A 78 30.04 6.79 -22.80
N THR A 79 29.65 6.04 -21.78
CA THR A 79 30.39 4.86 -21.32
C THR A 79 30.42 3.76 -22.37
N LEU A 80 29.30 3.49 -23.05
CA LEU A 80 29.24 2.56 -24.19
C LEU A 80 30.11 3.03 -25.36
N GLY A 81 30.08 4.31 -25.70
CA GLY A 81 30.89 4.90 -26.76
C GLY A 81 32.40 4.73 -26.50
N VAL A 82 32.85 5.04 -25.29
CA VAL A 82 34.25 4.85 -24.87
C VAL A 82 34.62 3.36 -24.88
N TYR A 83 33.74 2.50 -24.39
CA TYR A 83 33.96 1.05 -24.38
C TYR A 83 34.13 0.48 -25.80
N LEU A 84 33.27 0.86 -26.73
CA LEU A 84 33.34 0.42 -28.13
C LEU A 84 34.58 0.99 -28.83
N TYR A 85 34.93 2.25 -28.57
CA TYR A 85 36.13 2.87 -29.13
C TYR A 85 37.40 2.15 -28.67
N LYS A 86 37.51 1.86 -27.37
CA LYS A 86 38.63 1.10 -26.80
C LYS A 86 38.69 -0.32 -27.37
N ARG A 87 37.54 -0.99 -27.53
CA ARG A 87 37.45 -2.32 -28.14
C ARG A 87 37.92 -2.33 -29.59
N LYS A 88 37.56 -1.31 -30.39
CA LYS A 88 38.01 -1.17 -31.78
C LYS A 88 39.52 -0.96 -31.85
N LYS A 89 40.06 -0.07 -31.02
CA LYS A 89 41.49 0.25 -30.98
C LYS A 89 42.34 -0.97 -30.62
N ASN A 90 41.90 -1.78 -29.65
CA ASN A 90 42.62 -2.99 -29.26
C ASN A 90 42.66 -4.04 -30.40
N ARG A 91 41.59 -4.17 -31.18
CA ARG A 91 41.58 -5.05 -32.36
C ARG A 91 42.54 -4.60 -33.46
N GLU A 92 42.76 -3.30 -33.59
CA GLU A 92 43.66 -2.73 -34.60
C GLU A 92 45.14 -2.93 -34.20
N TYR A 93 45.47 -2.83 -32.91
CA TYR A 93 46.81 -3.13 -32.41
C TYR A 93 47.16 -4.63 -32.51
N ASP A 94 46.22 -5.54 -32.22
CA ASP A 94 46.47 -6.99 -32.35
C ASP A 94 46.79 -7.41 -33.80
N VAL A 95 46.24 -6.70 -34.80
CA VAL A 95 46.51 -6.96 -36.22
C VAL A 95 47.87 -6.42 -36.65
N LEU A 96 48.34 -5.32 -36.05
CA LEU A 96 49.63 -4.69 -36.40
C LEU A 96 50.85 -5.33 -35.72
N THR A 97 50.66 -6.11 -34.66
CA THR A 97 51.74 -6.85 -33.96
C THR A 97 51.83 -8.33 -34.35
N SER A 98 50.98 -8.78 -35.29
CA SER A 98 50.97 -10.16 -35.81
C SER A 98 51.57 -10.31 -37.22
N GLU A 99 52.13 -9.24 -37.79
CA GLU A 99 53.10 -9.25 -38.91
C GLU A 99 54.53 -9.10 -38.39
#